data_AF-A0A316KAT7-F1
#
_entry.id   AF-A0A316KAT7-F1
#
_cell.length_a   1.000
_cell.length_b   1.000
_cell.length_c   1.000
_cell.angle_alpha   90.00
_cell.angle_beta   90.00
_cell.angle_gamma   90.00
#
_symmetry.space_group_name_H-M   'P 1'
#
loop_
_entity.id
_entity.type
_entity.pdbx_description
1 polymer ?
#
loop_
_entity_poly.entity_id
_entity_poly.type
_entity_poly.pdbx_seq_one_letter_code
_entity_poly.pdbx_strand_id
1 'polypeptide(L)'
;MQFSEVIGHNSLKSHLIDEVKSEKISHAQLFLGKPGYGVLPMALSFVQYLFCENKSDNDSCGTCPSCKKVAQLQHPDLHFSFPTIQAISKTSDGNLKEWREQIGEQPYFDLNGWIRKTDVRERKPIIGVQESEEIIKKLSLRSYEGGYKVMIIWMADQMNIATANKLLKIIEEPPSNTLFILCAESQESMLATILSRCQIINVPRITLDDMSLYLREHKSMNSNQADSVAARVEGDYLEALEFLGDHVEQDANREQFIQLMRVCYQKKVLDMMAWSEEIAGSSREQQKIFLKYCLHMFRQSMLRNYTEDHLTRVSEEEDNFLEKFARFISGNNVFDFMKSFNEAHYHIERNANPKILFMNLCFNVMRYIHAA
;
A
#
# COMPACT_ATOMS: atom_id res chain seq x y z
N MET A 1 8.81 13.86 -9.53
CA MET A 1 9.28 12.48 -9.33
C MET A 1 9.87 11.93 -10.61
N GLN A 2 11.15 11.57 -10.57
CA GLN A 2 11.85 10.82 -11.61
C GLN A 2 11.63 9.31 -11.46
N PHE A 3 11.85 8.54 -12.53
CA PHE A 3 11.79 7.07 -12.45
C PHE A 3 12.85 6.51 -11.50
N SER A 4 13.99 7.18 -11.33
CA SER A 4 15.02 6.84 -10.35
C SER A 4 14.52 6.87 -8.91
N GLU A 5 13.49 7.67 -8.59
CA GLU A 5 12.91 7.77 -7.24
C GLU A 5 11.93 6.63 -6.93
N VAL A 6 11.50 5.85 -7.95
CA VAL A 6 10.62 4.70 -7.76
C VAL A 6 11.45 3.47 -7.40
N ILE A 7 11.09 2.77 -6.33
CA ILE A 7 11.82 1.59 -5.84
C ILE A 7 11.70 0.44 -6.84
N GLY A 8 12.84 -0.05 -7.37
CA GLY A 8 12.90 -1.23 -8.24
C GLY A 8 12.22 -1.06 -9.61
N HIS A 9 11.53 -2.11 -10.08
CA HIS A 9 10.69 -2.12 -11.29
C HIS A 9 11.39 -1.75 -12.62
N ASN A 10 12.67 -2.08 -12.76
CA ASN A 10 13.47 -1.67 -13.92
C ASN A 10 12.86 -2.07 -15.27
N SER A 11 12.33 -3.29 -15.39
CA SER A 11 11.69 -3.77 -16.63
C SER A 11 10.43 -2.97 -16.98
N LEU A 12 9.60 -2.64 -15.99
CA LEU A 12 8.39 -1.85 -16.19
C LEU A 12 8.72 -0.40 -16.56
N LYS A 13 9.73 0.20 -15.90
CA LYS A 13 10.22 1.54 -16.26
C LYS A 13 10.68 1.59 -17.71
N SER A 14 11.50 0.64 -18.15
CA SER A 14 11.95 0.54 -19.55
C SER A 14 10.78 0.40 -20.52
N HIS A 15 9.79 -0.44 -20.21
CA HIS A 15 8.61 -0.60 -21.06
C HIS A 15 7.82 0.70 -21.25
N LEU A 16 7.58 1.44 -20.16
CA LEU A 16 6.87 2.73 -20.20
C LEU A 16 7.66 3.79 -20.98
N ILE A 17 8.98 3.79 -20.85
CA ILE A 17 9.86 4.68 -21.62
C ILE A 17 9.79 4.39 -23.11
N ASP A 18 9.82 3.11 -23.49
CA ASP A 18 9.71 2.66 -24.89
C ASP A 18 8.34 3.01 -25.49
N GLU A 19 7.26 2.94 -24.69
CA GLU A 19 5.91 3.34 -25.12
C GLU A 19 5.86 4.83 -25.50
N VAL A 20 6.49 5.70 -24.69
CA VAL A 20 6.59 7.13 -24.99
C VAL A 20 7.51 7.41 -26.16
N LYS A 21 8.66 6.72 -26.26
CA LYS A 21 9.61 6.89 -27.39
C LYS A 21 9.01 6.44 -28.72
N SER A 22 8.13 5.43 -28.70
CA SER A 22 7.47 4.92 -29.90
C SER A 22 6.19 5.67 -30.28
N GLU A 23 5.79 6.68 -29.50
CA GLU A 23 4.55 7.47 -29.66
C GLU A 23 3.26 6.62 -29.71
N LYS A 24 3.31 5.41 -29.15
CA LYS A 24 2.19 4.45 -29.14
C LYS A 24 1.62 4.30 -27.74
N ILE A 25 1.22 5.44 -27.16
CA ILE A 25 0.68 5.47 -25.80
C ILE A 25 -0.80 5.14 -25.82
N SER A 26 -1.23 4.16 -25.03
CA SER A 26 -2.66 3.89 -24.83
C SER A 26 -3.33 5.10 -24.18
N HIS A 27 -4.48 5.51 -24.73
CA HIS A 27 -5.25 6.64 -24.20
C HIS A 27 -5.82 6.39 -22.79
N ALA A 28 -5.92 5.13 -22.38
CA ALA A 28 -6.32 4.74 -21.03
C ALA A 28 -5.43 3.59 -20.54
N GLN A 29 -4.77 3.81 -19.40
CA GLN A 29 -3.91 2.85 -18.73
C GLN A 29 -4.37 2.66 -17.29
N LEU A 30 -4.43 1.41 -16.83
CA LEU A 30 -4.73 1.05 -15.45
C LEU A 30 -3.48 0.45 -14.80
N PHE A 31 -2.84 1.20 -13.92
CA PHE A 31 -1.77 0.72 -13.05
C PHE A 31 -2.40 -0.03 -11.88
N LEU A 32 -2.17 -1.34 -11.82
CA LEU A 32 -2.77 -2.24 -10.84
C LEU A 32 -1.70 -2.79 -9.89
N GLY A 33 -1.91 -2.61 -8.58
CA GLY A 33 -1.01 -3.13 -7.54
C GLY A 33 -1.29 -2.53 -6.17
N LYS A 34 -0.70 -3.10 -5.12
CA LYS A 34 -0.81 -2.52 -3.77
C LYS A 34 -0.12 -1.14 -3.72
N PRO A 35 -0.56 -0.20 -2.87
CA PRO A 35 0.02 1.14 -2.83
C PRO A 35 1.51 1.12 -2.49
N GLY A 36 1.93 0.23 -1.59
CA GLY A 36 3.34 0.05 -1.23
C GLY A 36 4.22 -0.54 -2.33
N TYR A 37 3.65 -1.04 -3.43
CA TYR A 37 4.44 -1.48 -4.59
C TYR A 37 4.90 -0.30 -5.45
N GLY A 38 4.35 0.90 -5.23
CA GLY A 38 4.73 2.11 -5.97
C GLY A 38 3.87 2.43 -7.18
N VAL A 39 2.59 2.07 -7.15
CA VAL A 39 1.63 2.35 -8.25
C VAL A 39 1.53 3.83 -8.58
N LEU A 40 1.21 4.67 -7.58
CA LEU A 40 1.11 6.12 -7.77
C LEU A 40 2.46 6.76 -8.11
N PRO A 41 3.57 6.46 -7.39
CA PRO A 41 4.92 6.88 -7.79
C PRO A 41 5.28 6.56 -9.24
N MET A 42 4.95 5.36 -9.72
CA MET A 42 5.20 4.94 -11.10
C MET A 42 4.39 5.78 -12.09
N ALA A 43 3.09 5.98 -11.83
CA ALA A 43 2.22 6.82 -12.65
C ALA A 43 2.73 8.28 -12.71
N LEU A 44 3.12 8.86 -11.58
CA LEU A 44 3.66 10.23 -11.52
C LEU A 44 4.97 10.36 -12.30
N SER A 45 5.86 9.37 -12.18
CA SER A 45 7.15 9.35 -12.89
C SER A 45 6.96 9.21 -14.40
N PHE A 46 6.02 8.37 -14.83
CA PHE A 46 5.64 8.24 -16.23
C PHE A 46 5.12 9.55 -16.81
N VAL A 47 4.24 10.25 -16.09
CA VAL A 47 3.72 11.56 -16.53
C VAL A 47 4.82 12.62 -16.57
N GLN A 48 5.73 12.63 -15.59
CA GLN A 48 6.86 13.55 -15.62
C GLN A 48 7.76 13.28 -16.83
N TYR A 49 8.01 12.01 -17.17
CA TYR A 49 8.76 11.65 -18.36
C TYR A 49 8.04 12.09 -19.64
N LEU A 50 6.72 11.88 -19.73
CA LEU A 50 5.90 12.31 -20.86
C LEU A 50 6.02 13.82 -21.13
N PHE A 51 5.87 14.64 -20.09
CA PHE A 51 5.94 16.11 -20.17
C PHE A 51 7.36 16.68 -20.21
N CYS A 52 8.39 15.86 -20.01
CA CYS A 52 9.76 16.32 -20.03
C CYS A 52 10.17 16.82 -21.42
N GLU A 53 10.72 18.04 -21.50
CA GLU A 53 11.25 18.61 -22.76
C GLU A 53 12.58 17.95 -23.16
N ASN A 54 13.43 17.65 -22.17
CA ASN A 54 14.76 17.07 -22.37
C ASN A 54 14.80 15.63 -21.85
N LYS A 55 14.10 14.72 -22.52
CA LYS A 55 14.03 13.30 -22.14
C LYS A 55 15.42 12.67 -22.29
N SER A 56 15.90 11.99 -21.25
CA SER A 56 17.09 11.12 -21.34
C SER A 56 16.67 9.71 -21.74
N ASP A 57 17.62 8.83 -21.99
CA ASP A 57 17.30 7.47 -22.41
C ASP A 57 16.52 6.66 -21.39
N ASN A 58 16.73 6.95 -20.10
CA ASN A 58 16.19 6.18 -18.98
C ASN A 58 15.33 6.99 -18.00
N ASP A 59 15.28 8.32 -18.13
CA ASP A 59 14.54 9.19 -17.19
C ASP A 59 14.26 10.60 -17.74
N SER A 60 13.46 11.36 -17.00
CA SER A 60 13.20 12.78 -17.20
C SER A 60 14.35 13.65 -16.65
N CYS A 61 14.60 14.81 -17.25
CA CYS A 61 15.71 15.69 -16.83
C CYS A 61 15.57 16.28 -15.42
N GLY A 62 14.35 16.35 -14.87
CA GLY A 62 14.06 16.93 -13.55
C GLY A 62 14.22 18.46 -13.44
N THR A 63 14.84 19.12 -14.42
CA THR A 63 15.23 20.54 -14.31
C THR A 63 14.46 21.47 -15.25
N CYS A 64 13.83 20.96 -16.31
CA CYS A 64 13.07 21.79 -17.26
C CYS A 64 11.79 22.36 -16.61
N PRO A 65 11.20 23.43 -17.19
CA PRO A 65 10.00 24.07 -16.65
C PRO A 65 8.85 23.09 -16.42
N SER A 66 8.56 22.23 -17.40
CA SER A 66 7.49 21.22 -17.27
C SER A 66 7.79 20.20 -16.17
N CYS A 67 9.03 19.67 -16.07
CA CYS A 67 9.40 18.77 -14.97
C CYS A 67 9.21 19.43 -13.59
N LYS A 68 9.59 20.70 -13.43
CA LYS A 68 9.39 21.43 -12.15
C LYS A 68 7.92 21.60 -11.81
N LYS A 69 7.08 21.96 -12.80
CA LYS A 69 5.62 22.09 -12.62
C LYS A 69 4.98 20.74 -12.25
N VAL A 70 5.42 19.65 -12.88
CA VAL A 70 4.93 18.30 -12.59
C VAL A 70 5.38 17.82 -11.22
N ALA A 71 6.63 18.05 -10.84
CA ALA A 71 7.14 17.71 -9.52
C ALA A 71 6.37 18.43 -8.40
N GLN A 72 5.90 19.65 -8.65
CA GLN A 72 5.03 20.40 -7.74
C GLN A 72 3.53 20.09 -7.92
N LEU A 73 3.16 19.23 -8.87
CA LEU A 73 1.78 18.84 -9.20
C LEU A 73 0.90 20.06 -9.55
N GLN A 74 1.48 21.01 -10.27
CA GLN A 74 0.87 22.29 -10.70
C GLN A 74 0.94 22.47 -12.21
N HIS A 75 1.27 21.42 -12.97
CA HIS A 75 1.26 21.48 -14.42
C HIS A 75 -0.19 21.71 -14.92
N PRO A 76 -0.43 22.70 -15.81
CA PRO A 76 -1.78 23.09 -16.20
C PRO A 76 -2.56 21.97 -16.91
N ASP A 77 -1.84 21.10 -17.61
CA ASP A 77 -2.40 19.94 -18.33
C ASP A 77 -2.32 18.63 -17.52
N LEU A 78 -1.95 18.69 -16.23
CA LEU A 78 -1.99 17.56 -15.30
C LEU A 78 -3.13 17.74 -14.32
N HIS A 79 -4.07 16.80 -14.35
CA HIS A 79 -5.24 16.81 -13.48
C HIS A 79 -5.26 15.56 -12.61
N PHE A 80 -5.85 15.70 -11.43
CA PHE A 80 -6.00 14.64 -10.45
C PHE A 80 -7.47 14.44 -10.12
N SER A 81 -7.81 13.19 -9.84
CA SER A 81 -9.01 12.78 -9.16
C SER A 81 -8.64 11.72 -8.13
N PHE A 82 -9.22 11.82 -6.94
CA PHE A 82 -8.96 10.92 -5.83
C PHE A 82 -10.18 10.84 -4.91
N PRO A 83 -10.29 9.79 -4.07
CA PRO A 83 -11.43 9.63 -3.19
C PRO A 83 -11.51 10.76 -2.16
N THR A 84 -12.70 11.31 -1.98
CA THR A 84 -12.97 12.33 -0.96
C THR A 84 -14.07 11.89 -0.01
N ILE A 85 -14.09 12.49 1.16
CA ILE A 85 -15.17 12.31 2.12
C ILE A 85 -16.26 13.30 1.75
N GLN A 86 -17.38 12.78 1.25
CA GLN A 86 -18.47 13.56 0.65
C GLN A 86 -19.09 14.60 1.60
N ALA A 87 -18.93 14.42 2.92
CA ALA A 87 -19.36 15.37 3.93
C ALA A 87 -18.42 16.57 4.10
N ILE A 88 -17.17 16.46 3.66
CA ILE A 88 -16.14 17.52 3.69
C ILE A 88 -16.06 18.19 2.33
N SER A 89 -15.75 17.40 1.29
CA SER A 89 -15.69 17.86 -0.09
C SER A 89 -16.30 16.84 -1.02
N LYS A 90 -17.12 17.33 -1.93
CA LYS A 90 -17.78 16.54 -2.97
C LYS A 90 -16.84 16.20 -4.13
N THR A 91 -15.82 17.02 -4.35
CA THR A 91 -14.83 16.87 -5.41
C THR A 91 -13.41 16.92 -4.87
N SER A 92 -12.47 16.33 -5.60
CA SER A 92 -11.04 16.31 -5.28
C SER A 92 -10.41 17.71 -5.22
N ASP A 93 -10.95 18.66 -5.98
CA ASP A 93 -10.45 20.04 -6.04
C ASP A 93 -10.39 20.75 -4.69
N GLY A 94 -11.34 20.45 -3.81
CA GLY A 94 -11.38 21.03 -2.46
C GLY A 94 -10.20 20.62 -1.58
N ASN A 95 -9.51 19.52 -1.92
CA ASN A 95 -8.41 18.95 -1.13
C ASN A 95 -7.09 18.87 -1.92
N LEU A 96 -6.97 19.62 -3.02
CA LEU A 96 -5.75 19.62 -3.84
C LEU A 96 -4.52 20.14 -3.10
N LYS A 97 -4.69 21.04 -2.12
CA LYS A 97 -3.55 21.55 -1.35
C LYS A 97 -2.96 20.44 -0.48
N GLU A 98 -3.80 19.77 0.28
CA GLU A 98 -3.44 18.65 1.15
C GLU A 98 -2.88 17.48 0.32
N TRP A 99 -3.44 17.24 -0.87
CA TRP A 99 -2.96 16.22 -1.82
C TRP A 99 -1.51 16.48 -2.24
N ARG A 100 -1.18 17.73 -2.56
CA ARG A 100 0.19 18.11 -2.92
C ARG A 100 1.15 17.99 -1.76
N GLU A 101 0.73 18.40 -0.57
CA GLU A 101 1.51 18.25 0.66
C GLU A 101 1.77 16.77 0.96
N GLN A 102 0.76 15.91 0.83
CA GLN A 102 0.90 14.46 1.02
C GLN A 102 1.95 13.86 0.07
N ILE A 103 1.83 14.09 -1.24
CA ILE A 103 2.77 13.53 -2.22
C ILE A 103 4.19 14.10 -2.01
N GLY A 104 4.29 15.38 -1.65
CA GLY A 104 5.57 16.03 -1.38
C GLY A 104 6.29 15.49 -0.15
N GLU A 105 5.55 15.11 0.90
CA GLU A 105 6.10 14.47 2.09
C GLU A 105 6.46 13.01 1.84
N GLN A 106 5.51 12.25 1.29
CA GLN A 106 5.67 10.81 1.04
C GLN A 106 4.79 10.38 -0.14
N PRO A 107 5.37 10.04 -1.31
CA PRO A 107 4.59 9.65 -2.49
C PRO A 107 4.05 8.22 -2.41
N TYR A 108 4.58 7.41 -1.50
CA TYR A 108 4.04 6.10 -1.16
C TYR A 108 3.06 6.25 0.00
N PHE A 109 1.77 6.06 -0.23
CA PHE A 109 0.74 6.06 0.82
C PHE A 109 -0.48 5.29 0.32
N ASP A 110 -1.25 4.74 1.26
CA ASP A 110 -2.50 4.04 0.99
C ASP A 110 -3.71 4.96 1.24
N LEU A 111 -4.91 4.41 1.02
CA LEU A 111 -6.15 5.14 1.25
C LEU A 111 -6.29 5.58 2.71
N ASN A 112 -5.84 4.77 3.66
CA ASN A 112 -5.94 5.09 5.09
C ASN A 112 -5.01 6.24 5.47
N GLY A 113 -3.76 6.23 5.01
CA GLY A 113 -2.80 7.32 5.21
C GLY A 113 -3.34 8.65 4.69
N TRP A 114 -3.99 8.64 3.52
CA TRP A 114 -4.67 9.81 2.97
C TRP A 114 -5.85 10.29 3.84
N ILE A 115 -6.69 9.38 4.32
CA ILE A 115 -7.82 9.71 5.19
C ILE A 115 -7.34 10.32 6.52
N ARG A 116 -6.30 9.78 7.14
CA ARG A 116 -5.77 10.30 8.42
C ARG A 116 -5.36 11.77 8.34
N LYS A 117 -4.85 12.20 7.18
CA LYS A 117 -4.48 13.61 6.93
C LYS A 117 -5.71 14.50 6.71
N THR A 118 -6.83 13.94 6.23
CA THR A 118 -8.00 14.70 5.75
C THR A 118 -9.22 14.65 6.68
N ASP A 119 -9.42 13.59 7.47
CA ASP A 119 -10.55 13.45 8.39
C ASP A 119 -10.21 12.61 9.63
N VAL A 120 -10.25 13.26 10.79
CA VAL A 120 -10.02 12.63 12.11
C VAL A 120 -11.04 11.53 12.43
N ARG A 121 -12.21 11.55 11.77
CA ARG A 121 -13.28 10.57 11.98
C ARG A 121 -13.17 9.32 11.10
N GLU A 122 -12.13 9.23 10.26
CA GLU A 122 -11.84 8.09 9.38
C GLU A 122 -13.05 7.59 8.58
N ARG A 123 -13.88 8.52 8.07
CA ARG A 123 -15.06 8.13 7.26
C ARG A 123 -14.61 7.56 5.93
N LYS A 124 -15.40 6.60 5.40
CA LYS A 124 -15.10 5.95 4.12
C LYS A 124 -15.11 6.98 2.98
N PRO A 125 -14.00 7.16 2.25
CA PRO A 125 -13.93 8.05 1.11
C PRO A 125 -14.50 7.35 -0.14
N ILE A 126 -14.90 8.15 -1.13
CA ILE A 126 -15.47 7.65 -2.38
C ILE A 126 -15.22 8.67 -3.49
N ILE A 127 -15.04 8.18 -4.72
CA ILE A 127 -15.09 9.04 -5.91
C ILE A 127 -16.56 9.10 -6.35
N GLY A 128 -17.19 10.22 -6.01
CA GLY A 128 -18.62 10.45 -6.19
C GLY A 128 -18.99 10.98 -7.57
N VAL A 129 -20.31 11.04 -7.85
CA VAL A 129 -20.83 11.39 -9.19
C VAL A 129 -20.43 12.80 -9.62
N GLN A 130 -20.37 13.76 -8.69
CA GLN A 130 -19.94 15.13 -8.97
C GLN A 130 -18.50 15.21 -9.46
N GLU A 131 -17.64 14.27 -9.04
CA GLU A 131 -16.25 14.21 -9.50
C GLU A 131 -16.18 13.88 -10.99
N SER A 132 -17.05 12.99 -11.51
CA SER A 132 -17.09 12.69 -12.95
C SER A 132 -17.41 13.92 -13.81
N GLU A 133 -18.25 14.83 -13.31
CA GLU A 133 -18.62 16.05 -14.02
C GLU A 133 -17.42 17.01 -14.09
N GLU A 134 -16.65 17.12 -13.02
CA GLU A 134 -15.45 17.94 -12.99
C GLU A 134 -14.31 17.35 -13.83
N ILE A 135 -14.14 16.02 -13.85
CA ILE A 135 -13.20 15.32 -14.75
C ILE A 135 -13.54 15.66 -16.21
N ILE A 136 -14.80 15.47 -16.62
CA ILE A 136 -15.24 15.72 -18.00
C ILE A 136 -15.01 17.19 -18.36
N LYS A 137 -15.34 18.11 -17.46
CA LYS A 137 -15.14 19.55 -17.67
C LYS A 137 -13.67 19.90 -17.89
N LYS A 138 -12.74 19.44 -17.03
CA LYS A 138 -11.30 19.70 -17.17
C LYS A 138 -10.74 19.16 -18.49
N LEU A 139 -11.18 17.96 -18.87
CA LEU A 139 -10.70 17.30 -20.08
C LEU A 139 -11.29 17.89 -21.36
N SER A 140 -12.50 18.46 -21.31
CA SER A 140 -13.14 19.10 -22.47
C SER A 140 -12.43 20.38 -22.98
N LEU A 141 -11.62 21.02 -22.14
CA LEU A 141 -10.86 22.21 -22.52
C LEU A 141 -9.71 21.83 -23.47
N ARG A 142 -9.12 22.81 -24.18
CA ARG A 142 -7.87 22.56 -24.93
C ARG A 142 -6.68 22.40 -23.98
N SER A 143 -5.63 21.70 -24.41
CA SER A 143 -4.36 21.71 -23.67
C SER A 143 -3.80 23.13 -23.67
N TYR A 144 -3.25 23.54 -22.54
CA TYR A 144 -2.65 24.85 -22.35
C TYR A 144 -1.28 24.95 -23.02
N GLU A 145 -0.45 23.90 -22.94
CA GLU A 145 0.91 23.88 -23.49
C GLU A 145 1.02 23.13 -24.83
N GLY A 146 -0.11 22.71 -25.41
CA GLY A 146 -0.18 22.13 -26.77
C GLY A 146 0.23 20.66 -26.88
N GLY A 147 0.49 20.00 -25.75
CA GLY A 147 0.89 18.59 -25.67
C GLY A 147 -0.24 17.66 -25.22
N TYR A 148 0.13 16.61 -24.47
CA TYR A 148 -0.84 15.74 -23.83
C TYR A 148 -1.55 16.44 -22.67
N LYS A 149 -2.81 16.08 -22.45
CA LYS A 149 -3.54 16.33 -21.21
C LYS A 149 -3.69 15.03 -20.47
N VAL A 150 -3.33 15.02 -19.20
CA VAL A 150 -3.31 13.79 -18.40
C VAL A 150 -4.26 13.92 -17.22
N MET A 151 -5.14 12.93 -17.06
CA MET A 151 -5.97 12.74 -15.87
C MET A 151 -5.46 11.53 -15.10
N ILE A 152 -4.91 11.76 -13.90
CA ILE A 152 -4.59 10.69 -12.96
C ILE A 152 -5.79 10.47 -12.02
N ILE A 153 -6.38 9.29 -12.06
CA ILE A 153 -7.43 8.87 -11.12
C ILE A 153 -6.82 7.89 -10.13
N TRP A 154 -6.47 8.38 -8.94
CA TRP A 154 -5.93 7.55 -7.86
C TRP A 154 -7.05 6.80 -7.14
N MET A 155 -6.80 5.54 -6.77
CA MET A 155 -7.78 4.65 -6.12
C MET A 155 -9.10 4.55 -6.91
N ALA A 156 -8.97 4.27 -8.20
CA ALA A 156 -10.09 4.17 -9.14
C ALA A 156 -11.14 3.11 -8.71
N ASP A 157 -10.72 2.09 -7.98
CA ASP A 157 -11.58 1.06 -7.36
C ASP A 157 -12.51 1.61 -6.26
N GLN A 158 -12.30 2.84 -5.81
CA GLN A 158 -13.19 3.56 -4.90
C GLN A 158 -14.24 4.42 -5.63
N MET A 159 -14.35 4.29 -6.96
CA MET A 159 -15.45 4.89 -7.72
C MET A 159 -16.78 4.20 -7.42
N ASN A 160 -17.84 4.98 -7.25
CA ASN A 160 -19.17 4.40 -7.30
C ASN A 160 -19.59 4.06 -8.74
N ILE A 161 -20.55 3.15 -8.87
CA ILE A 161 -21.03 2.64 -10.16
C ILE A 161 -21.52 3.78 -11.07
N ALA A 162 -22.22 4.78 -10.51
CA ALA A 162 -22.75 5.90 -11.28
C ALA A 162 -21.63 6.79 -11.87
N THR A 163 -20.55 7.00 -11.13
CA THR A 163 -19.36 7.76 -11.56
C THR A 163 -18.63 7.02 -12.67
N ALA A 164 -18.37 5.73 -12.45
CA ALA A 164 -17.72 4.86 -13.42
C ALA A 164 -18.48 4.82 -14.76
N ASN A 165 -19.81 4.65 -14.72
CA ASN A 165 -20.66 4.64 -15.91
C ASN A 165 -20.65 5.98 -16.67
N LYS A 166 -20.62 7.12 -15.96
CA LYS A 166 -20.52 8.45 -16.61
C LYS A 166 -19.19 8.65 -17.34
N LEU A 167 -18.10 8.06 -16.85
CA LEU A 167 -16.77 8.20 -17.45
C LEU A 167 -16.54 7.27 -18.65
N LEU A 168 -17.38 6.25 -18.87
CA LEU A 168 -17.18 5.27 -19.96
C LEU A 168 -17.00 5.91 -21.33
N LYS A 169 -17.84 6.90 -21.66
CA LYS A 169 -17.81 7.55 -22.98
C LYS A 169 -16.48 8.29 -23.22
N ILE A 170 -16.00 9.03 -22.23
CA ILE A 170 -14.77 9.82 -22.37
C ILE A 170 -13.51 8.96 -22.28
N ILE A 171 -13.55 7.83 -21.57
CA ILE A 171 -12.46 6.86 -21.54
C ILE A 171 -12.35 6.14 -22.88
N GLU A 172 -13.47 5.80 -23.54
CA GLU A 172 -13.48 5.11 -24.84
C GLU A 172 -13.06 6.00 -26.00
N GLU A 173 -13.55 7.25 -26.02
CA GLU A 173 -13.27 8.22 -27.07
C GLU A 173 -12.81 9.54 -26.43
N PRO A 174 -11.58 9.60 -25.89
CA PRO A 174 -11.08 10.79 -25.26
C PRO A 174 -10.83 11.91 -26.29
N PRO A 175 -10.85 13.19 -25.85
CA PRO A 175 -10.39 14.29 -26.69
C PRO A 175 -8.95 14.06 -27.18
N SER A 176 -8.59 14.67 -28.31
CA SER A 176 -7.25 14.55 -28.90
C SER A 176 -6.15 14.81 -27.87
N ASN A 177 -5.10 13.98 -27.87
CA ASN A 177 -3.98 14.06 -26.93
C ASN A 177 -4.40 14.03 -25.46
N THR A 178 -5.45 13.29 -25.09
CA THR A 178 -5.84 13.08 -23.70
C THR A 178 -5.51 11.67 -23.24
N LEU A 179 -4.87 11.54 -22.08
CA LEU A 179 -4.52 10.27 -21.44
C LEU A 179 -5.20 10.14 -20.09
N PHE A 180 -5.78 8.97 -19.85
CA PHE A 180 -6.26 8.53 -18.54
C PHE A 180 -5.26 7.57 -17.92
N ILE A 181 -4.83 7.88 -16.70
CA ILE A 181 -3.98 7.01 -15.90
C ILE A 181 -4.74 6.69 -14.62
N LEU A 182 -5.27 5.48 -14.55
CA LEU A 182 -5.99 4.98 -13.39
C LEU A 182 -5.01 4.21 -12.51
N CYS A 183 -5.09 4.41 -11.19
CA CYS A 183 -4.38 3.59 -10.21
C CYS A 183 -5.41 2.84 -9.37
N ALA A 184 -5.27 1.52 -9.22
CA ALA A 184 -6.17 0.74 -8.39
C ALA A 184 -5.41 -0.37 -7.64
N GLU A 185 -5.95 -0.78 -6.49
CA GLU A 185 -5.41 -1.93 -5.73
C GLU A 185 -5.97 -3.26 -6.23
N SER A 186 -7.27 -3.30 -6.52
CA SER A 186 -7.99 -4.51 -6.89
C SER A 186 -8.85 -4.31 -8.14
N GLN A 187 -8.67 -5.21 -9.09
CA GLN A 187 -9.50 -5.28 -10.29
C GLN A 187 -10.92 -5.77 -9.97
N GLU A 188 -11.12 -6.55 -8.91
CA GLU A 188 -12.41 -7.16 -8.56
C GLU A 188 -13.46 -6.12 -8.15
N SER A 189 -13.02 -5.00 -7.60
CA SER A 189 -13.89 -3.89 -7.18
C SER A 189 -14.22 -2.92 -8.33
N MET A 190 -13.62 -3.11 -9.50
CA MET A 190 -13.78 -2.25 -10.67
C MET A 190 -14.87 -2.77 -11.62
N LEU A 191 -15.52 -1.85 -12.33
CA LEU A 191 -16.47 -2.24 -13.39
C LEU A 191 -15.73 -2.86 -14.58
N ALA A 192 -16.18 -4.05 -15.01
CA ALA A 192 -15.65 -4.74 -16.20
C ALA A 192 -15.64 -3.86 -17.46
N THR A 193 -16.56 -2.89 -17.56
CA THR A 193 -16.67 -1.95 -18.68
C THR A 193 -15.55 -0.91 -18.73
N ILE A 194 -14.97 -0.53 -17.59
CA ILE A 194 -13.76 0.30 -17.53
C ILE A 194 -12.54 -0.55 -17.89
N LEU A 195 -12.45 -1.75 -17.30
CA LEU A 195 -11.33 -2.66 -17.50
C LEU A 195 -11.13 -3.03 -18.97
N SER A 196 -12.21 -3.25 -19.72
CA SER A 196 -12.14 -3.58 -21.14
C SER A 196 -11.64 -2.44 -22.04
N ARG A 197 -11.60 -1.21 -21.54
CA ARG A 197 -11.14 -0.01 -22.26
C ARG A 197 -9.76 0.47 -21.80
N CYS A 198 -9.20 -0.15 -20.77
CA CYS A 198 -7.88 0.22 -20.24
C CYS A 198 -6.84 -0.82 -20.62
N GLN A 199 -5.64 -0.37 -20.99
CA GLN A 199 -4.47 -1.22 -20.98
C GLN A 199 -4.08 -1.47 -19.52
N ILE A 200 -4.12 -2.73 -19.08
CA ILE A 200 -3.75 -3.08 -17.71
C ILE A 200 -2.23 -3.19 -17.60
N ILE A 201 -1.67 -2.43 -16.68
CA ILE A 201 -0.26 -2.41 -16.34
C ILE A 201 -0.13 -2.92 -14.91
N ASN A 202 0.32 -4.17 -14.77
CA ASN A 202 0.54 -4.75 -13.46
C ASN A 202 1.84 -4.19 -12.87
N VAL A 203 1.74 -3.55 -11.71
CA VAL A 203 2.89 -3.15 -10.90
C VAL A 203 3.16 -4.29 -9.92
N PRO A 204 4.22 -5.09 -10.16
CA PRO A 204 4.50 -6.23 -9.30
C PRO A 204 4.94 -5.76 -7.90
N ARG A 205 5.03 -6.68 -6.95
CA ARG A 205 5.68 -6.40 -5.66
C ARG A 205 7.14 -6.00 -5.87
N ILE A 206 7.66 -5.13 -5.02
CA ILE A 206 9.08 -4.76 -5.05
C ILE A 206 9.92 -6.01 -4.71
N THR A 207 11.01 -6.22 -5.44
CA THR A 207 11.89 -7.36 -5.17
C THR A 207 12.60 -7.17 -3.85
N LEU A 208 13.02 -8.28 -3.24
CA LEU A 208 13.73 -8.22 -1.97
C LEU A 208 15.03 -7.42 -2.11
N ASP A 209 15.78 -7.65 -3.19
CA ASP A 209 17.06 -6.98 -3.42
C ASP A 209 16.87 -5.47 -3.65
N ASP A 210 15.86 -5.08 -4.43
CA ASP A 210 15.54 -3.65 -4.65
C ASP A 210 15.10 -2.96 -3.35
N MET A 211 14.27 -3.63 -2.54
CA MET A 211 13.82 -3.11 -1.25
C MET A 211 15.00 -2.95 -0.28
N SER A 212 15.82 -3.99 -0.12
CA SER A 212 17.02 -3.96 0.72
C SER A 212 17.98 -2.85 0.32
N LEU A 213 18.26 -2.72 -0.98
CA LEU A 213 19.13 -1.67 -1.52
C LEU A 213 18.59 -0.29 -1.17
N TYR A 214 17.30 -0.06 -1.44
CA TYR A 214 16.65 1.22 -1.18
C TYR A 214 16.67 1.58 0.32
N LEU A 215 16.36 0.63 1.21
CA LEU A 215 16.40 0.83 2.66
C LEU A 215 17.81 1.19 3.16
N ARG A 216 18.86 0.58 2.62
CA ARG A 216 20.25 0.92 3.00
C ARG A 216 20.61 2.34 2.58
N GLU A 217 20.29 2.70 1.33
CA GLU A 217 20.66 4.00 0.77
C GLU A 217 19.87 5.16 1.37
N HIS A 218 18.57 4.99 1.57
CA HIS A 218 17.67 6.11 1.92
C HIS A 218 17.29 6.15 3.41
N LYS A 219 17.45 5.04 4.15
CA LYS A 219 17.14 4.96 5.59
C LYS A 219 18.37 4.71 6.47
N SER A 220 19.58 4.74 5.91
CA SER A 220 20.85 4.57 6.63
C SER A 220 20.91 3.28 7.47
N MET A 221 20.27 2.22 7.00
CA MET A 221 20.22 0.93 7.69
C MET A 221 21.44 0.07 7.39
N ASN A 222 21.84 -0.77 8.35
CA ASN A 222 22.85 -1.78 8.10
C ASN A 222 22.30 -2.92 7.22
N SER A 223 23.20 -3.69 6.60
CA SER A 223 22.85 -4.75 5.63
C SER A 223 21.85 -5.76 6.20
N ASN A 224 22.11 -6.24 7.42
CA ASN A 224 21.32 -7.30 8.05
C ASN A 224 19.91 -6.82 8.42
N GLN A 225 19.78 -5.60 8.95
CA GLN A 225 18.49 -5.01 9.30
C GLN A 225 17.66 -4.74 8.04
N ALA A 226 18.26 -4.19 6.98
CA ALA A 226 17.56 -3.95 5.72
C ALA A 226 17.05 -5.25 5.09
N ASP A 227 17.88 -6.31 5.05
CA ASP A 227 17.49 -7.61 4.52
C ASP A 227 16.42 -8.30 5.35
N SER A 228 16.48 -8.11 6.67
CA SER A 228 15.45 -8.60 7.59
C SER A 228 14.11 -7.91 7.33
N VAL A 229 14.07 -6.57 7.28
CA VAL A 229 12.84 -5.82 6.99
C VAL A 229 12.31 -6.14 5.59
N ALA A 230 13.16 -6.14 4.56
CA ALA A 230 12.76 -6.47 3.20
C ALA A 230 12.15 -7.88 3.06
N ALA A 231 12.63 -8.84 3.86
CA ALA A 231 12.06 -10.19 3.91
C ALA A 231 10.69 -10.26 4.60
N ARG A 232 10.35 -9.30 5.46
CA ARG A 232 9.09 -9.25 6.24
C ARG A 232 7.92 -8.71 5.45
N VAL A 233 8.18 -7.76 4.55
CA VAL A 233 7.18 -6.86 3.99
C VAL A 233 6.59 -7.32 2.67
N GLU A 234 6.96 -8.51 2.19
CA GLU A 234 6.50 -9.10 0.93
C GLU A 234 6.54 -8.14 -0.30
N GLY A 235 7.48 -7.19 -0.30
CA GLY A 235 7.64 -6.18 -1.34
C GLY A 235 6.72 -4.95 -1.21
N ASP A 236 6.05 -4.77 -0.07
CA ASP A 236 5.23 -3.61 0.28
C ASP A 236 6.07 -2.59 1.07
N TYR A 237 6.39 -1.45 0.46
CA TYR A 237 7.18 -0.41 1.10
C TYR A 237 6.46 0.29 2.28
N LEU A 238 5.11 0.31 2.29
CA LEU A 238 4.37 0.91 3.40
C LEU A 238 4.50 0.07 4.64
N GLU A 239 4.37 -1.26 4.50
CA GLU A 239 4.65 -2.17 5.60
C GLU A 239 6.10 -2.01 6.08
N ALA A 240 7.06 -1.81 5.17
CA ALA A 240 8.45 -1.54 5.55
C ALA A 240 8.58 -0.28 6.40
N LEU A 241 7.90 0.81 6.04
CA LEU A 241 7.89 2.03 6.84
C LEU A 241 7.19 1.84 8.18
N GLU A 242 6.12 1.06 8.24
CA GLU A 242 5.47 0.70 9.51
C GLU A 242 6.43 -0.10 10.40
N PHE A 243 7.19 -1.05 9.86
CA PHE A 243 8.23 -1.75 10.61
C PHE A 243 9.36 -0.81 11.04
N LEU A 244 9.69 0.21 10.26
CA LEU A 244 10.72 1.18 10.62
C LEU A 244 10.22 2.27 11.57
N GLY A 245 8.89 2.43 11.68
CA GLY A 245 8.23 3.33 12.61
C GLY A 245 8.45 2.87 14.04
N ASP A 246 8.92 3.80 14.88
CA ASP A 246 9.25 3.70 16.31
C ASP A 246 9.62 2.30 16.82
N HIS A 247 10.91 2.13 17.18
CA HIS A 247 11.39 0.99 17.96
C HIS A 247 10.48 0.67 19.17
N VAL A 248 9.80 1.69 19.72
CA VAL A 248 8.80 1.59 20.79
C VAL A 248 7.58 0.76 20.40
N GLU A 249 7.03 0.91 19.18
CA GLU A 249 5.87 0.11 18.74
C GLU A 249 6.26 -1.33 18.37
N GLN A 250 7.46 -1.54 17.82
CA GLN A 250 7.97 -2.90 17.63
C GLN A 250 8.19 -3.62 18.96
N ASP A 251 8.78 -2.93 19.94
CA ASP A 251 8.96 -3.45 21.29
C ASP A 251 7.62 -3.78 21.94
N ALA A 252 6.63 -2.88 21.83
CA ALA A 252 5.28 -3.12 22.34
C ALA A 252 4.63 -4.36 21.69
N ASN A 253 4.68 -4.49 20.36
CA ASN A 253 4.12 -5.66 19.66
C ASN A 253 4.80 -6.97 20.07
N ARG A 254 6.13 -6.93 20.23
CA ARG A 254 6.91 -8.05 20.73
C ARG A 254 6.51 -8.43 22.15
N GLU A 255 6.40 -7.46 23.05
CA GLU A 255 5.97 -7.68 24.44
C GLU A 255 4.56 -8.28 24.49
N GLN A 256 3.62 -7.74 23.70
CA GLN A 256 2.27 -8.25 23.60
C GLN A 256 2.22 -9.68 23.06
N PHE A 257 3.07 -10.03 22.08
CA PHE A 257 3.15 -11.39 21.57
C PHE A 257 3.69 -12.36 22.62
N ILE A 258 4.75 -11.96 23.34
CA ILE A 258 5.32 -12.74 24.43
C ILE A 258 4.26 -12.97 25.53
N GLN A 259 3.51 -11.93 25.88
CA GLN A 259 2.46 -11.99 26.88
C GLN A 259 1.34 -12.93 26.43
N LEU A 260 0.82 -12.78 25.20
CA LEU A 260 -0.17 -13.67 24.59
C LEU A 260 0.24 -15.13 24.70
N MET A 261 1.44 -15.47 24.20
CA MET A 261 1.91 -16.85 24.21
C MET A 261 2.09 -17.37 25.65
N ARG A 262 2.57 -16.54 26.57
CA ARG A 262 2.75 -16.91 27.98
C ARG A 262 1.42 -17.20 28.69
N VAL A 263 0.43 -16.32 28.57
CA VAL A 263 -0.86 -16.49 29.25
C VAL A 263 -1.60 -17.70 28.70
N CYS A 264 -1.53 -17.92 27.38
CA CYS A 264 -2.12 -19.09 26.72
C CYS A 264 -1.43 -20.40 27.10
N TYR A 265 -0.10 -20.42 27.20
CA TYR A 265 0.64 -21.61 27.66
C TYR A 265 0.31 -21.96 29.12
N GLN A 266 0.22 -20.96 30.00
CA GLN A 266 -0.08 -21.16 31.42
C GLN A 266 -1.56 -21.49 31.71
N LYS A 267 -2.45 -21.40 30.72
CA LYS A 267 -3.90 -21.63 30.85
C LYS A 267 -4.58 -20.71 31.89
N LYS A 268 -4.05 -19.51 32.10
CA LYS A 268 -4.58 -18.55 33.08
C LYS A 268 -5.68 -17.69 32.45
N VAL A 269 -6.93 -18.13 32.59
CA VAL A 269 -8.09 -17.48 31.95
C VAL A 269 -8.24 -16.00 32.36
N LEU A 270 -8.00 -15.66 33.62
CA LEU A 270 -8.09 -14.26 34.08
C LEU A 270 -7.04 -13.38 33.41
N ASP A 271 -5.82 -13.89 33.22
CA ASP A 271 -4.74 -13.15 32.55
C ASP A 271 -5.01 -13.03 31.04
N MET A 272 -5.63 -14.05 30.42
CA MET A 272 -6.11 -13.95 29.03
C MET A 272 -7.17 -12.86 28.86
N MET A 273 -8.10 -12.75 29.82
CA MET A 273 -9.12 -11.70 29.82
C MET A 273 -8.49 -10.32 29.92
N ALA A 274 -7.56 -10.13 30.87
CA ALA A 274 -6.85 -8.86 31.05
C ALA A 274 -6.08 -8.47 29.78
N TRP A 275 -5.32 -9.40 29.20
CA TRP A 275 -4.59 -9.18 27.95
C TRP A 275 -5.52 -8.82 26.79
N SER A 276 -6.65 -9.52 26.64
CA SER A 276 -7.62 -9.24 25.58
C SER A 276 -8.25 -7.86 25.69
N GLU A 277 -8.41 -7.34 26.91
CA GLU A 277 -8.95 -6.01 27.17
C GLU A 277 -7.93 -4.91 26.90
N GLU A 278 -6.67 -5.15 27.25
CA GLU A 278 -5.53 -4.27 26.96
C GLU A 278 -5.37 -4.05 25.46
N ILE A 279 -5.26 -5.14 24.68
CA ILE A 279 -5.09 -5.02 23.23
C ILE A 279 -6.33 -4.43 22.54
N ALA A 280 -7.53 -4.73 23.04
CA ALA A 280 -8.78 -4.16 22.53
C ALA A 280 -8.87 -2.63 22.75
N GLY A 281 -8.14 -2.09 23.73
CA GLY A 281 -8.04 -0.65 23.99
C GLY A 281 -7.17 0.12 23.00
N SER A 282 -6.30 -0.57 22.24
CA SER A 282 -5.46 0.04 21.21
C SER A 282 -6.26 0.40 19.94
N SER A 283 -5.69 1.25 19.08
CA SER A 283 -6.36 1.62 17.83
C SER A 283 -6.53 0.41 16.91
N ARG A 284 -7.57 0.43 16.06
CA ARG A 284 -7.85 -0.66 15.10
C ARG A 284 -6.63 -1.00 14.23
N GLU A 285 -5.85 0.00 13.86
CA GLU A 285 -4.68 -0.18 13.02
C GLU A 285 -3.51 -0.81 13.79
N GLN A 286 -3.28 -0.41 15.04
CA GLN A 286 -2.32 -1.10 15.92
C GLN A 286 -2.69 -2.57 16.13
N GLN A 287 -3.98 -2.89 16.29
CA GLN A 287 -4.46 -4.26 16.38
C GLN A 287 -4.15 -5.07 15.10
N LYS A 288 -4.32 -4.47 13.92
CA LYS A 288 -3.98 -5.11 12.64
C LYS A 288 -2.48 -5.34 12.50
N ILE A 289 -1.66 -4.34 12.84
CA ILE A 289 -0.20 -4.43 12.84
C ILE A 289 0.26 -5.56 13.78
N PHE A 290 -0.30 -5.65 14.98
CA PHE A 290 -0.02 -6.74 15.92
C PHE A 290 -0.36 -8.13 15.34
N LEU A 291 -1.53 -8.28 14.71
CA LEU A 291 -1.94 -9.56 14.12
C LEU A 291 -1.01 -9.98 12.97
N LYS A 292 -0.57 -9.03 12.14
CA LYS A 292 0.46 -9.26 11.10
C LYS A 292 1.81 -9.66 11.72
N TYR A 293 2.21 -9.00 12.81
CA TYR A 293 3.42 -9.36 13.56
C TYR A 293 3.37 -10.81 14.05
N CYS A 294 2.23 -11.25 14.61
CA CYS A 294 2.05 -12.64 15.05
C CYS A 294 2.18 -13.64 13.89
N LEU A 295 1.53 -13.37 12.75
CA LEU A 295 1.63 -14.20 11.54
C LEU A 295 3.07 -14.33 11.05
N HIS A 296 3.82 -13.22 11.11
CA HIS A 296 5.25 -13.22 10.81
C HIS A 296 6.03 -14.14 11.76
N MET A 297 5.84 -14.03 13.07
CA MET A 297 6.52 -14.86 14.06
C MET A 297 6.22 -16.36 13.89
N PHE A 298 4.98 -16.73 13.53
CA PHE A 298 4.63 -18.12 13.24
C PHE A 298 5.34 -18.63 11.98
N ARG A 299 5.41 -17.82 10.92
CA ARG A 299 6.15 -18.15 9.70
C ARG A 299 7.63 -18.36 9.97
N GLN A 300 8.27 -17.49 10.77
CA GLN A 300 9.68 -17.64 11.12
C GLN A 300 9.94 -18.88 11.98
N SER A 301 9.03 -19.17 12.93
CA SER A 301 9.10 -20.41 13.73
C SER A 301 9.06 -21.65 12.84
N MET A 302 8.21 -21.64 11.81
CA MET A 302 8.15 -22.72 10.81
C MET A 302 9.45 -22.84 10.01
N LEU A 303 9.92 -21.75 9.41
CA LEU A 303 11.16 -21.75 8.63
C LEU A 303 12.33 -22.28 9.47
N ARG A 304 12.45 -21.84 10.72
CA ARG A 304 13.49 -22.34 11.62
C ARG A 304 13.43 -23.85 11.82
N ASN A 305 12.25 -24.38 12.10
CA ASN A 305 12.06 -25.81 12.36
C ASN A 305 12.30 -26.71 11.13
N TYR A 306 12.18 -26.18 9.92
CA TYR A 306 12.27 -26.97 8.68
C TYR A 306 13.48 -26.67 7.78
N THR A 307 14.23 -25.58 8.01
CA THR A 307 15.34 -25.17 7.14
C THR A 307 16.67 -24.86 7.83
N GLU A 308 16.90 -25.39 9.05
CA GLU A 308 18.19 -25.35 9.77
C GLU A 308 18.91 -23.98 9.68
N ASP A 309 18.30 -22.93 10.26
CA ASP A 309 18.84 -21.57 10.50
C ASP A 309 19.38 -20.76 9.29
N HIS A 310 19.51 -21.34 8.10
CA HIS A 310 20.09 -20.66 6.92
C HIS A 310 19.13 -19.71 6.18
N LEU A 311 17.84 -19.69 6.55
CA LEU A 311 16.81 -18.87 5.91
C LEU A 311 16.04 -17.94 6.87
N THR A 312 16.32 -17.99 8.18
CA THR A 312 15.67 -17.10 9.14
C THR A 312 16.28 -15.69 9.03
N ARG A 313 15.44 -14.69 8.75
CA ARG A 313 15.86 -13.30 8.54
C ARG A 313 15.26 -12.41 9.62
N VAL A 314 15.59 -12.72 10.87
CA VAL A 314 15.11 -12.05 12.08
C VAL A 314 16.21 -11.25 12.77
N SER A 315 15.85 -10.33 13.67
CA SER A 315 16.86 -9.65 14.50
C SER A 315 17.47 -10.64 15.50
N GLU A 316 18.66 -10.33 16.05
CA GLU A 316 19.31 -11.20 17.05
C GLU A 316 18.41 -11.44 18.29
N GLU A 317 17.63 -10.44 18.68
CA GLU A 317 16.72 -10.54 19.83
C GLU A 317 15.51 -11.45 19.55
N GLU A 318 14.94 -11.36 18.35
CA GLU A 318 13.87 -12.25 17.90
C GLU A 318 14.39 -13.68 17.69
N ASP A 319 15.63 -13.84 17.21
CA ASP A 319 16.23 -15.14 17.01
C ASP A 319 16.39 -15.89 18.34
N ASN A 320 16.92 -15.20 19.37
CA ASN A 320 17.00 -15.71 20.73
C ASN A 320 15.62 -16.08 21.32
N PHE A 321 14.57 -15.37 20.94
CA PHE A 321 13.20 -15.71 21.33
C PHE A 321 12.68 -16.94 20.58
N LEU A 322 12.87 -16.98 19.26
CA LEU A 322 12.46 -18.08 18.39
C LEU A 322 13.13 -19.39 18.79
N GLU A 323 14.37 -19.37 19.27
CA GLU A 323 15.04 -20.56 19.83
C GLU A 323 14.21 -21.23 20.93
N LYS A 324 13.58 -20.43 21.80
CA LYS A 324 12.76 -20.94 22.91
C LYS A 324 11.34 -21.25 22.48
N PHE A 325 10.84 -20.58 21.45
CA PHE A 325 9.44 -20.59 21.07
C PHE A 325 9.12 -21.56 19.92
N ALA A 326 10.00 -21.70 18.95
CA ALA A 326 9.77 -22.47 17.73
C ALA A 326 9.38 -23.93 18.02
N ARG A 327 9.87 -24.52 19.13
CA ARG A 327 9.47 -25.87 19.58
C ARG A 327 7.97 -26.06 19.82
N PHE A 328 7.21 -24.98 20.05
CA PHE A 328 5.75 -25.04 20.26
C PHE A 328 4.96 -24.91 18.94
N ILE A 329 5.63 -24.55 17.84
CA ILE A 329 5.03 -24.38 16.52
C ILE A 329 5.48 -25.54 15.63
N SER A 330 4.67 -26.58 15.54
CA SER A 330 4.94 -27.76 14.72
C SER A 330 4.20 -27.68 13.38
N GLY A 331 4.53 -28.58 12.45
CA GLY A 331 3.77 -28.69 11.18
C GLY A 331 2.29 -29.00 11.39
N ASN A 332 1.94 -29.59 12.53
CA ASN A 332 0.57 -29.99 12.84
C ASN A 332 -0.31 -28.83 13.29
N ASN A 333 0.28 -27.80 13.92
CA ASN A 333 -0.50 -26.70 14.51
C ASN A 333 -0.30 -25.33 13.84
N VAL A 334 0.79 -25.14 13.08
CA VAL A 334 1.12 -23.84 12.48
C VAL A 334 0.03 -23.33 11.53
N PHE A 335 -0.62 -24.23 10.79
CA PHE A 335 -1.70 -23.86 9.88
C PHE A 335 -2.92 -23.32 10.64
N ASP A 336 -3.26 -23.92 11.77
CA ASP A 336 -4.36 -23.46 12.61
C ASP A 336 -4.07 -22.08 13.24
N PHE A 337 -2.83 -21.86 13.68
CA PHE A 337 -2.35 -20.54 14.08
C PHE A 337 -2.53 -19.52 12.97
N MET A 338 -1.95 -19.77 11.80
CA MET A 338 -2.01 -18.84 10.68
C MET A 338 -3.44 -18.55 10.26
N LYS A 339 -4.30 -19.57 10.22
CA LYS A 339 -5.71 -19.40 9.88
C LYS A 339 -6.44 -18.51 10.87
N SER A 340 -6.36 -18.79 12.18
CA SER A 340 -7.08 -18.01 13.20
C SER A 340 -6.63 -16.55 13.24
N PHE A 341 -5.35 -16.26 13.03
CA PHE A 341 -4.86 -14.87 13.01
C PHE A 341 -5.21 -14.12 11.73
N ASN A 342 -5.21 -14.80 10.57
CA ASN A 342 -5.71 -14.21 9.32
C ASN A 342 -7.21 -13.88 9.40
N GLU A 343 -8.02 -14.80 9.94
CA GLU A 343 -9.45 -14.56 10.19
C GLU A 343 -9.68 -13.40 11.17
N ALA A 344 -8.90 -13.34 12.24
CA ALA A 344 -8.94 -12.22 13.19
C ALA A 344 -8.64 -10.88 12.50
N HIS A 345 -7.60 -10.83 11.66
CA HIS A 345 -7.24 -9.63 10.91
C HIS A 345 -8.38 -9.20 9.98
N TYR A 346 -8.95 -10.16 9.22
CA TYR A 346 -10.10 -9.94 8.34
C TYR A 346 -11.35 -9.43 9.08
N HIS A 347 -11.61 -9.91 10.30
CA HIS A 347 -12.74 -9.52 11.11
C HIS A 347 -12.57 -8.13 11.74
N ILE A 348 -11.36 -7.77 12.20
CA ILE A 348 -11.05 -6.42 12.69
C ILE A 348 -11.32 -5.37 11.59
N GLU A 349 -10.92 -5.68 10.35
CA GLU A 349 -11.18 -4.81 9.20
C GLU A 349 -12.69 -4.56 8.97
N ARG A 350 -13.53 -5.54 9.36
CA ARG A 350 -15.00 -5.49 9.23
C ARG A 350 -15.73 -5.09 10.51
N ASN A 351 -15.06 -4.35 11.40
CA ASN A 351 -15.64 -3.80 12.64
C ASN A 351 -16.15 -4.88 13.62
N ALA A 352 -15.49 -6.03 13.69
CA ALA A 352 -15.74 -6.99 14.76
C ALA A 352 -15.44 -6.38 16.14
N ASN A 353 -16.11 -6.87 17.20
CA ASN A 353 -15.83 -6.44 18.57
C ASN A 353 -14.44 -6.97 19.00
N PRO A 354 -13.44 -6.09 19.25
CA PRO A 354 -12.07 -6.54 19.50
C PRO A 354 -11.94 -7.39 20.76
N LYS A 355 -12.64 -7.06 21.85
CA LYS A 355 -12.55 -7.78 23.12
C LYS A 355 -12.99 -9.25 22.97
N ILE A 356 -14.10 -9.48 22.27
CA ILE A 356 -14.59 -10.85 22.00
C ILE A 356 -13.63 -11.58 21.07
N LEU A 357 -13.15 -10.90 20.03
CA LEU A 357 -12.25 -11.48 19.03
C LEU A 357 -10.92 -11.95 19.65
N PHE A 358 -10.23 -11.07 20.38
CA PHE A 358 -8.95 -11.39 21.00
C PHE A 358 -9.09 -12.43 22.12
N MET A 359 -10.21 -12.42 22.86
CA MET A 359 -10.50 -13.47 23.83
C MET A 359 -10.69 -14.84 23.16
N ASN A 360 -11.41 -14.90 22.03
CA ASN A 360 -11.54 -16.13 21.26
C ASN A 360 -10.17 -16.61 20.74
N LEU A 361 -9.35 -15.68 20.25
CA LEU A 361 -8.02 -15.95 19.75
C LEU A 361 -7.10 -16.53 20.85
N CYS A 362 -7.16 -16.02 22.09
CA CYS A 362 -6.48 -16.61 23.24
C CYS A 362 -6.85 -18.08 23.48
N PHE A 363 -8.14 -18.41 23.40
CA PHE A 363 -8.59 -19.79 23.58
C PHE A 363 -8.12 -20.72 22.44
N ASN A 364 -8.16 -20.23 21.20
CA ASN A 364 -7.65 -20.98 20.06
C ASN A 364 -6.15 -21.24 20.19
N VAL A 365 -5.36 -20.21 20.50
CA VAL A 365 -3.91 -20.32 20.76
C VAL A 365 -3.66 -21.31 21.90
N MET A 366 -4.37 -21.21 23.03
CA MET A 366 -4.23 -22.16 24.14
C MET A 366 -4.45 -23.61 23.67
N ARG A 367 -5.45 -23.85 22.82
CA ARG A 367 -5.72 -25.19 22.26
C ARG A 367 -4.58 -25.65 21.35
N TYR A 368 -4.09 -24.79 20.46
CA TYR A 368 -3.07 -25.16 19.46
C TYR A 368 -1.69 -25.43 20.08
N ILE A 369 -1.29 -24.66 21.11
CA ILE A 369 -0.01 -24.90 21.81
C ILE A 369 -0.01 -26.28 22.49
N HIS A 370 -1.15 -26.72 23.02
CA HIS A 370 -1.26 -27.97 23.78
C HIS A 370 -1.66 -29.17 22.92
N ALA A 371 -1.98 -28.95 21.65
CA ALA A 371 -2.21 -29.99 20.66
C ALA A 371 -0.95 -30.33 19.83
N ALA A 372 0.14 -29.58 20.06
CA ALA A 372 1.39 -29.61 19.31
C ALA A 372 2.18 -30.92 19.44
#